data_AF-A0A6B0YN79-F1
#
_entry.id   AF-A0A6B0YN79-F1
#
_cell.length_a   1.000
_cell.length_b   1.000
_cell.length_c   1.000
_cell.angle_alpha   90.00
_cell.angle_beta   90.00
_cell.angle_gamma   90.00
#
_symmetry.space_group_name_H-M   'P 1'
#
loop_
_entity.id
_entity.type
_entity.pdbx_description
1 polymer ?
#
loop_
_entity_poly.entity_id
_entity_poly.type
_entity_poly.pdbx_seq_one_letter_code
_entity_poly.pdbx_strand_id
1 'polypeptide(L)'
;MIRTGCNSCHFTTGLPEADSAMLGPDQTNLGAIAGTRREGYTAEEYLREAILEPSAFIVEECPLGPCLQVMPENYGEQLTEEEIDAIVAYLLSLTTDE
;
A
#
# COMPACT_ATOMS: atom_id res chain seq x y z
N MET A 1 16.95 -1.99 12.39
CA MET A 1 15.52 -2.05 12.75
C MET A 1 14.75 -1.91 11.45
N ILE A 2 14.33 -3.02 10.84
CA ILE A 2 13.54 -2.98 9.59
C ILE A 2 12.11 -2.67 10.04
N ARG A 3 11.66 -1.42 9.99
CA ARG A 3 10.38 -1.09 10.65
C ARG A 3 9.15 -1.35 9.78
N THR A 4 9.23 -1.19 8.45
CA THR A 4 8.19 -1.68 7.54
C THR A 4 8.77 -1.74 6.15
N GLY A 5 9.04 -2.94 5.65
CA GLY A 5 9.59 -3.14 4.29
C GLY A 5 8.50 -3.08 3.23
N CYS A 6 7.69 -2.02 3.18
CA CYS A 6 6.59 -1.94 2.19
C CYS A 6 7.11 -2.15 0.76
N ASN A 7 8.27 -1.57 0.48
CA ASN A 7 9.02 -1.68 -0.76
C ASN A 7 9.65 -3.07 -1.02
N SER A 8 9.66 -4.00 -0.05
CA SER A 8 10.09 -5.37 -0.32
C SER A 8 9.06 -6.17 -1.11
N CYS A 9 7.80 -5.73 -1.07
CA CYS A 9 6.68 -6.40 -1.74
C CYS A 9 6.02 -5.52 -2.79
N HIS A 10 5.95 -4.21 -2.57
CA HIS A 10 5.31 -3.25 -3.45
C HIS A 10 6.33 -2.45 -4.28
N PHE A 11 6.10 -2.39 -5.60
CA PHE A 11 6.83 -1.50 -6.48
C PHE A 11 6.36 -0.04 -6.32
N THR A 12 7.28 0.91 -6.44
CA THR A 12 6.98 2.35 -6.53
C THR A 12 8.07 3.00 -7.37
N THR A 13 7.67 3.65 -8.46
CA THR A 13 8.62 4.33 -9.35
C THR A 13 9.43 5.38 -8.58
N GLY A 14 10.75 5.42 -8.84
CA GLY A 14 11.67 6.35 -8.18
C GLY A 14 12.26 5.84 -6.86
N LEU A 15 11.90 4.63 -6.41
CA LEU A 15 12.54 3.93 -5.30
C LEU A 15 13.32 2.71 -5.82
N PRO A 16 14.66 2.80 -6.00
CA PRO A 16 15.46 1.70 -6.52
C PRO A 16 15.35 0.40 -5.71
N GLU A 17 15.14 0.52 -4.40
CA GLU A 17 14.95 -0.64 -3.51
C GLU A 17 13.65 -1.40 -3.78
N ALA A 18 12.71 -0.79 -4.52
CA ALA A 18 11.44 -1.38 -4.90
C ALA A 18 11.46 -2.03 -6.30
N ASP A 19 12.51 -1.84 -7.11
CA ASP A 19 12.55 -2.24 -8.53
C ASP A 19 12.25 -3.72 -8.80
N SER A 20 12.48 -4.58 -7.81
CA SER A 20 12.23 -6.03 -7.89
C SER A 20 11.00 -6.49 -7.10
N ALA A 21 10.22 -5.57 -6.55
CA ALA A 21 9.09 -5.85 -5.69
C ALA A 21 7.84 -6.17 -6.54
N MET A 22 7.49 -7.45 -6.60
CA MET A 22 6.41 -7.95 -7.47
C MET A 22 5.30 -8.72 -6.74
N LEU A 23 5.37 -8.79 -5.40
CA LEU A 23 4.43 -9.57 -4.59
C LEU A 23 3.12 -8.82 -4.32
N GLY A 24 3.20 -7.51 -4.13
CA GLY A 24 2.05 -6.63 -3.93
C GLY A 24 1.74 -5.80 -5.18
N PRO A 25 0.56 -5.14 -5.22
CA PRO A 25 0.22 -4.21 -6.29
C PRO A 25 1.21 -3.05 -6.38
N ASP A 26 1.36 -2.51 -7.59
CA ASP A 26 2.12 -1.29 -7.89
C ASP A 26 1.49 -0.07 -7.18
N GLN A 27 2.33 0.71 -6.50
CA GLN A 27 1.91 1.89 -5.73
C GLN A 27 2.26 3.22 -6.41
N THR A 28 2.87 3.19 -7.60
CA THR A 28 3.37 4.37 -8.32
C THR A 28 2.33 5.48 -8.49
N ASN A 29 1.08 5.13 -8.75
CA ASN A 29 -0.02 6.09 -8.92
C ASN A 29 -1.13 5.90 -7.87
N LEU A 30 -0.79 5.37 -6.69
CA LEU A 30 -1.79 4.94 -5.72
C LEU A 30 -2.67 6.10 -5.24
N GLY A 31 -2.11 7.29 -5.05
CA GLY A 31 -2.85 8.48 -4.62
C GLY A 31 -4.01 8.85 -5.55
N ALA A 32 -3.86 8.61 -6.86
CA ALA A 32 -4.90 8.89 -7.84
C ALA A 32 -6.02 7.83 -7.88
N ILE A 33 -5.70 6.57 -7.54
CA ILE A 33 -6.61 5.43 -7.75
C ILE A 33 -7.16 4.81 -6.46
N ALA A 34 -6.57 5.11 -5.30
CA ALA A 34 -6.94 4.50 -4.01
C ALA A 34 -8.45 4.65 -3.71
N GLY A 35 -9.01 5.84 -3.94
CA GLY A 35 -10.43 6.12 -3.73
C GLY A 35 -11.38 5.40 -4.70
N THR A 36 -10.86 4.72 -5.73
CA THR A 36 -11.68 3.93 -6.66
C THR A 36 -11.58 2.43 -6.40
N ARG A 37 -10.74 1.99 -5.45
CA ARG A 37 -10.49 0.56 -5.19
C ARG A 37 -11.67 -0.12 -4.49
N ARG A 38 -12.38 0.61 -3.62
CA ARG A 38 -13.49 0.08 -2.83
C ARG A 38 -14.66 1.06 -2.82
N GLU A 39 -15.83 0.59 -3.25
CA GLU A 39 -17.04 1.41 -3.26
C GLU A 39 -17.40 1.92 -1.86
N GLY A 40 -17.68 3.22 -1.76
CA GLY A 40 -18.06 3.86 -0.49
C GLY A 40 -16.89 4.26 0.42
N TYR A 41 -15.63 4.04 0.00
CA TYR A 41 -14.44 4.45 0.74
C TYR A 41 -13.79 5.67 0.08
N THR A 42 -13.29 6.60 0.88
CA THR A 42 -12.30 7.58 0.44
C THR A 42 -10.94 6.92 0.26
N ALA A 43 -10.02 7.59 -0.44
CA ALA A 43 -8.65 7.11 -0.60
C ALA A 43 -7.95 6.92 0.76
N GLU A 44 -8.12 7.87 1.68
CA GLU A 44 -7.51 7.80 3.01
C GLU A 44 -8.04 6.63 3.84
N GLU A 45 -9.38 6.44 3.87
CA GLU A 45 -10.00 5.31 4.58
C GLU A 45 -9.54 3.97 4.01
N TYR A 46 -9.49 3.84 2.69
CA TYR A 46 -9.03 2.63 2.02
C TYR A 46 -7.57 2.30 2.40
N LEU A 47 -6.68 3.28 2.35
CA LEU A 47 -5.27 3.07 2.65
C LEU A 47 -5.02 2.75 4.12
N ARG A 48 -5.74 3.41 5.03
CA ARG A 48 -5.62 3.13 6.47
C ARG A 48 -6.09 1.71 6.78
N GLU A 49 -7.23 1.29 6.23
CA GLU A 49 -7.73 -0.08 6.39
C GLU A 49 -6.80 -1.11 5.75
N ALA A 50 -6.25 -0.83 4.57
CA ALA A 50 -5.29 -1.74 3.91
C ALA A 50 -4.01 -1.96 4.74
N ILE A 51 -3.61 -1.01 5.58
CA ILE A 51 -2.46 -1.16 6.49
C ILE A 51 -2.84 -1.87 7.79
N LEU A 52 -4.00 -1.54 8.37
CA LEU A 52 -4.42 -2.05 9.67
C LEU A 52 -5.09 -3.43 9.59
N GLU A 53 -5.82 -3.70 8.51
CA GLU A 53 -6.61 -4.90 8.25
C GLU A 53 -6.43 -5.36 6.79
N PRO A 54 -5.20 -5.74 6.36
CA PRO A 54 -4.89 -6.04 4.96
C PRO A 54 -5.72 -7.18 4.34
N SER A 55 -6.30 -8.08 5.15
CA SER A 55 -7.23 -9.12 4.66
C SER A 55 -8.66 -8.64 4.43
N ALA A 56 -9.04 -7.44 4.90
CA ALA A 56 -10.41 -6.91 4.74
C ALA A 56 -10.76 -6.63 3.27
N PHE A 57 -9.76 -6.27 2.47
CA PHE A 57 -9.93 -6.06 1.03
C PHE A 57 -8.63 -6.35 0.27
N ILE A 58 -8.68 -7.35 -0.62
CA ILE A 58 -7.56 -7.72 -1.48
C ILE A 58 -7.92 -7.34 -2.91
N VAL A 59 -7.10 -6.50 -3.54
CA VAL A 59 -7.25 -6.17 -4.97
C VAL A 59 -7.04 -7.41 -5.81
N GLU A 60 -7.73 -7.53 -6.95
CA GLU A 60 -7.69 -8.77 -7.73
C GLU A 60 -6.30 -9.06 -8.32
N GLU A 61 -5.61 -8.04 -8.86
CA GLU A 61 -4.42 -8.20 -9.69
C GLU A 61 -3.15 -7.60 -9.05
N CYS A 62 -2.08 -8.38 -9.10
CA CYS A 62 -0.70 -8.06 -8.72
C CYS A 62 0.23 -8.31 -9.93
N PRO A 63 1.49 -7.84 -9.91
CA PRO A 63 2.40 -7.99 -11.06
C PRO A 63 2.64 -9.43 -11.54
N LEU A 64 2.51 -10.42 -10.65
CA LEU A 64 2.71 -11.85 -10.94
C LEU A 64 1.40 -12.64 -11.16
N GLY A 65 0.26 -11.95 -11.26
CA GLY A 65 -1.08 -12.55 -11.35
C GLY A 65 -1.95 -12.16 -10.17
N PRO A 66 -2.92 -12.99 -9.75
CA PRO A 66 -3.84 -12.62 -8.68
C PRO A 66 -3.11 -12.28 -7.38
N CYS A 67 -3.53 -11.21 -6.70
CA CYS A 67 -2.96 -10.90 -5.39
C CYS A 67 -3.38 -11.95 -4.35
N LEU A 68 -2.47 -12.19 -3.41
CA LEU A 68 -2.67 -13.10 -2.29
C LEU A 68 -2.60 -12.33 -0.98
N GLN A 69 -3.27 -12.87 0.05
CA GLN A 69 -3.11 -12.38 1.41
C GLN A 69 -1.71 -12.79 1.92
N VAL A 70 -0.75 -11.87 1.77
CA VAL A 70 0.64 -12.06 2.24
C VAL A 70 1.16 -10.84 3.00
N MET A 71 0.38 -9.75 3.03
CA MET A 71 0.71 -8.55 3.80
C MET A 71 0.51 -8.82 5.30
N PRO A 72 1.49 -8.48 6.16
CA PRO A 72 1.40 -8.71 7.60
C PRO A 72 0.21 -8.01 8.26
N GLU A 73 -0.52 -8.75 9.10
CA GLU A 73 -1.73 -8.29 9.81
C GLU A 73 -1.44 -7.49 11.09
N ASN A 74 -0.17 -7.37 11.49
CA ASN A 74 0.19 -6.83 12.80
C ASN A 74 0.85 -5.45 12.72
N TYR A 75 0.62 -4.68 11.65
CA TYR A 75 1.17 -3.33 11.53
C TYR A 75 0.61 -2.36 12.57
N GLY A 76 -0.65 -2.52 12.99
CA GLY A 76 -1.22 -1.74 14.10
C GLY A 76 -0.55 -2.01 15.46
N GLU A 77 0.20 -3.11 15.60
CA GLU A 77 1.00 -3.40 16.80
C GLU A 77 2.46 -2.93 16.66
N GLN A 78 2.96 -2.82 15.43
CA GLN A 78 4.36 -2.49 15.13
C GLN A 78 4.60 -1.00 14.90
N LEU A 79 3.59 -0.28 14.43
CA LEU A 79 3.65 1.13 14.05
C LEU A 79 2.83 1.98 15.00
N THR A 80 3.30 3.19 15.26
CA THR A 80 2.48 4.20 15.95
C THR A 80 1.42 4.76 15.01
N GLU A 81 0.37 5.37 15.57
CA GLU A 81 -0.63 6.11 14.78
C GLU A 81 0.04 7.19 13.90
N GLU A 82 1.03 7.90 14.42
CA GLU A 82 1.78 8.92 13.67
C GLU A 82 2.59 8.30 12.50
N GLU A 83 3.17 7.11 12.68
CA GLU A 83 3.85 6.38 11.61
C GLU A 83 2.86 5.93 10.52
N ILE A 84 1.68 5.45 10.92
CA ILE A 84 0.60 5.07 9.99
C ILE A 84 0.10 6.28 9.22
N ASP A 85 -0.18 7.39 9.89
CA ASP A 85 -0.62 8.65 9.27
C ASP A 85 0.41 9.15 8.25
N ALA A 86 1.71 9.08 8.58
CA ALA A 86 2.78 9.46 7.67
C ALA A 86 2.86 8.54 6.44
N ILE A 87 2.66 7.23 6.60
CA ILE A 87 2.61 6.29 5.47
C ILE A 87 1.40 6.59 4.60
N VAL A 88 0.22 6.76 5.17
CA VAL A 88 -1.00 7.08 4.42
C VAL A 88 -0.83 8.39 3.65
N ALA A 89 -0.30 9.43 4.28
CA ALA A 89 -0.02 10.71 3.62
C ALA A 89 0.99 10.56 2.47
N TYR A 90 2.05 9.78 2.67
CA TYR A 90 3.02 9.48 1.61
C TYR A 90 2.35 8.76 0.43
N LEU A 91 1.57 7.72 0.69
CA LEU A 91 0.86 6.96 -0.34
C LEU A 91 -0.17 7.81 -1.11
N LEU A 92 -0.88 8.71 -0.41
CA LEU A 92 -1.78 9.69 -1.04
C LEU A 92 -1.05 10.68 -1.95
N SER A 93 0.24 10.95 -1.68
CA SER A 93 1.05 11.84 -2.52
C SER A 93 1.57 11.17 -3.80
N LEU A 94 1.51 9.83 -3.90
CA LEU A 94 1.97 9.07 -5.08
C LEU A 94 1.00 9.23 -6.25
N THR A 95 1.21 10.27 -7.05
CA THR A 95 0.45 10.58 -8.27
C THR A 95 1.42 10.71 -9.43
N THR A 96 1.07 10.18 -10.61
CA THR A 96 1.92 10.22 -11.81
C THR A 96 1.69 11.45 -12.68
N ASP A 97 1.26 12.57 -12.11
CA ASP A 97 1.07 13.81 -12.88
C ASP A 97 2.43 14.52 -13.10
N GLU A 98 3.18 13.99 -14.06
CA GLU A 98 3.88 14.72 -15.14
C GLU A 98 3.35 14.23 -16.50
#